data_AF-A0A7Z0J4B2-F1
#
_entry.id   AF-A0A7Z0J4B2-F1
#
_cell.length_a   1.000
_cell.length_b   1.000
_cell.length_c   1.000
_cell.angle_alpha   90.00
_cell.angle_beta   90.00
_cell.angle_gamma   90.00
#
_symmetry.space_group_name_H-M   'P 1'
#
loop_
_entity.id
_entity.type
_entity.pdbx_description
1 polymer ?
#
loop_
_entity_poly.entity_id
_entity_poly.type
_entity_poly.pdbx_seq_one_letter_code
_entity_poly.pdbx_strand_id
1 'polypeptide(L)'
;MASSSESPDDPSPAGNSSPAVILWWIPVGAGGHVVVHTSRCWEWLLALRAHRRPRPLFHAALEVSDGDLQYVLEMTPVWGQPPGPRGVIVRGPVGLRWLGASRFFQYEVRCWAGGSIPDRDWAVGPPVRFPLTSSEVHALITRVPLVPRLTWGRDAFGIADMWNSNSLIAWVLQSNGIDARRLLPPGRGDAPGWRSGVVAALSDSESRPGADARSEP
;
A
#
# COMPACT_ATOMS: atom_id res chain seq x y z
N MET A 1 13.92 -8.44 -61.27
CA MET A 1 13.37 -7.11 -60.91
C MET A 1 12.14 -7.40 -60.06
N ALA A 2 12.32 -7.48 -58.74
CA ALA A 2 11.94 -6.44 -57.78
C ALA A 2 10.42 -6.19 -57.82
N SER A 3 9.64 -6.42 -56.76
CA SER A 3 9.89 -5.95 -55.40
C SER A 3 9.11 -6.80 -54.39
N SER A 4 9.84 -7.40 -53.44
CA SER A 4 9.29 -7.72 -52.13
C SER A 4 9.09 -6.40 -51.39
N SER A 5 7.86 -6.09 -51.01
CA SER A 5 7.55 -4.99 -50.10
C SER A 5 7.25 -5.58 -48.73
N GLU A 6 8.31 -6.02 -48.06
CA GLU A 6 8.32 -6.22 -46.62
C GLU A 6 8.40 -4.81 -46.00
N SER A 7 7.26 -4.33 -45.49
CA SER A 7 7.22 -3.11 -44.68
C SER A 7 7.51 -3.48 -43.23
N PRO A 8 8.19 -2.60 -42.49
CA PRO A 8 8.98 -2.99 -41.33
C PRO A 8 8.10 -3.29 -40.12
N ASP A 9 8.57 -4.23 -39.31
CA ASP A 9 8.14 -4.46 -37.93
C ASP A 9 7.82 -3.13 -37.24
N ASP A 10 6.54 -2.93 -36.97
CA ASP A 10 6.07 -1.92 -36.03
C ASP A 10 6.51 -2.41 -34.64
N PRO A 11 7.44 -1.75 -33.94
CA PRO A 11 7.75 -2.14 -32.58
C PRO A 11 6.47 -1.92 -31.76
N SER A 12 5.89 -3.03 -31.30
CA SER A 12 4.87 -3.04 -30.27
C SER A 12 5.26 -2.06 -29.16
N PRO A 13 4.32 -1.27 -28.59
CA PRO A 13 4.64 -0.36 -27.50
C PRO A 13 4.94 -1.19 -26.24
N ALA A 14 6.16 -1.72 -26.14
CA ALA A 14 6.76 -2.11 -24.88
C ALA A 14 6.73 -0.85 -23.99
N GLY A 15 6.18 -1.01 -22.79
CA GLY A 15 5.87 0.10 -21.90
C GLY A 15 7.10 0.95 -21.61
N ASN A 16 7.15 2.17 -22.15
CA ASN A 16 8.16 3.18 -21.80
C ASN A 16 7.86 3.83 -20.43
N SER A 17 7.47 3.05 -19.44
CA SER A 17 7.32 3.58 -18.09
C SER A 17 8.68 3.47 -17.40
N SER A 18 9.21 4.57 -16.85
CA SER A 18 10.39 4.45 -15.99
C SER A 18 10.02 3.70 -14.69
N PRO A 19 10.95 2.94 -14.08
CA PRO A 19 10.69 2.28 -12.82
C PRO A 19 10.30 3.31 -11.75
N ALA A 20 9.24 3.03 -11.01
CA ALA A 20 8.70 3.96 -10.03
C ALA A 20 7.71 3.29 -9.09
N VAL A 21 7.50 3.95 -7.95
CA VAL A 21 6.35 3.70 -7.08
C VAL A 21 5.36 4.85 -7.24
N ILE A 22 4.08 4.52 -7.35
CA ILE A 22 2.98 5.45 -7.56
C ILE A 22 2.01 5.30 -6.40
N LEU A 23 1.86 6.37 -5.62
CA LEU A 23 0.96 6.45 -4.47
C LEU A 23 -0.30 7.23 -4.85
N TRP A 24 -1.44 6.61 -4.58
CA TRP A 24 -2.77 7.19 -4.78
C TRP A 24 -3.46 7.43 -3.44
N TRP A 25 -4.10 8.59 -3.30
CA TRP A 25 -4.96 8.91 -2.16
C TRP A 25 -6.42 8.80 -2.57
N ILE A 26 -7.12 7.82 -2.00
CA ILE A 26 -8.51 7.52 -2.35
C ILE A 26 -9.37 7.78 -1.10
N PRO A 27 -10.48 8.54 -1.19
CA PRO A 27 -11.37 8.73 -0.06
C PRO A 27 -11.89 7.39 0.47
N VAL A 28 -11.86 7.19 1.79
CA VAL A 28 -12.29 5.93 2.38
C VAL A 28 -13.76 5.67 2.08
N GLY A 29 -14.03 4.49 1.50
CA GLY A 29 -15.37 4.06 1.11
C GLY A 29 -15.84 4.63 -0.23
N ALA A 30 -14.98 5.25 -1.03
CA ALA A 30 -15.30 5.57 -2.40
C ALA A 30 -15.75 4.31 -3.18
N GLY A 31 -16.74 4.46 -4.05
CA GLY A 31 -17.35 3.33 -4.77
C GLY A 31 -18.25 2.41 -3.93
N GLY A 32 -18.35 2.58 -2.61
CA GLY A 32 -19.14 1.73 -1.72
C GLY A 32 -20.09 2.49 -0.79
N HIS A 33 -21.11 1.80 -0.28
CA HIS A 33 -22.10 2.41 0.61
C HIS A 33 -21.80 2.17 2.10
N VAL A 34 -21.29 1.00 2.49
CA VAL A 34 -21.13 0.67 3.93
C VAL A 34 -19.88 1.31 4.54
N VAL A 35 -18.74 1.22 3.85
CA VAL A 35 -17.45 1.69 4.35
C VAL A 35 -17.46 3.21 4.53
N VAL A 36 -18.12 3.95 3.65
CA VAL A 36 -18.23 5.42 3.76
C VAL A 36 -18.99 5.83 5.02
N HIS A 37 -20.11 5.17 5.35
CA HIS A 37 -20.89 5.52 6.54
C HIS A 37 -20.20 5.09 7.83
N THR A 38 -19.68 3.86 7.88
CA THR A 38 -18.99 3.34 9.07
C THR A 38 -17.73 4.14 9.40
N SER A 39 -16.95 4.51 8.38
CA SER A 39 -15.74 5.32 8.56
C SER A 39 -16.04 6.77 8.98
N ARG A 40 -17.12 7.36 8.45
CA ARG A 40 -17.60 8.69 8.90
C ARG A 40 -18.05 8.68 10.35
N CYS A 41 -18.82 7.67 10.77
CA CYS A 41 -19.24 7.54 12.16
C CYS A 41 -18.04 7.34 13.10
N TRP A 42 -17.09 6.50 12.71
CA TRP A 42 -15.86 6.28 13.47
C TRP A 42 -15.04 7.57 13.63
N GLU A 43 -14.83 8.32 12.54
CA GLU A 43 -14.12 9.59 12.56
C GLU A 43 -14.84 10.65 13.39
N TRP A 44 -16.17 10.71 13.32
CA TRP A 44 -16.95 11.63 14.13
C TRP A 44 -16.76 11.36 15.63
N LEU A 45 -16.82 10.10 16.05
CA LEU A 45 -16.58 9.71 17.45
C LEU A 45 -15.16 10.07 17.91
N LEU A 46 -14.15 9.83 17.06
CA LEU A 46 -12.78 10.21 17.38
C LEU A 46 -12.58 11.72 17.44
N ALA A 47 -13.16 12.46 16.50
CA ALA A 47 -13.08 13.90 16.44
C ALA A 47 -13.72 14.54 17.68
N LEU A 48 -14.87 14.01 18.13
CA LEU A 48 -15.50 14.43 19.38
C LEU A 48 -14.59 14.17 20.59
N ARG A 49 -14.04 12.95 20.71
CA ARG A 49 -13.15 12.60 21.81
C ARG A 49 -11.88 13.47 21.84
N ALA A 50 -11.40 13.88 20.67
CA ALA A 50 -10.24 14.73 20.51
C ALA A 50 -10.58 16.24 20.45
N HIS A 51 -11.83 16.64 20.71
CA HIS A 51 -12.30 18.02 20.65
C HIS A 51 -11.92 18.77 19.36
N ARG A 52 -11.95 18.05 18.23
CA ARG A 52 -11.63 18.59 16.90
C ARG A 52 -12.80 18.42 15.94
N ARG A 53 -12.73 19.09 14.79
CA ARG A 53 -13.67 18.83 13.69
C ARG A 53 -13.33 17.50 13.01
N PRO A 54 -14.33 16.74 12.54
CA PRO A 54 -14.12 15.57 11.68
C PRO A 54 -13.31 15.95 10.44
N ARG A 55 -12.44 15.05 10.00
CA ARG A 55 -11.58 15.21 8.83
C ARG A 55 -11.93 14.19 7.74
N PRO A 56 -11.69 14.53 6.46
CA PRO A 56 -11.77 13.54 5.41
C PRO A 56 -10.77 12.40 5.67
N LEU A 57 -11.21 11.15 5.48
CA LEU A 57 -10.36 9.98 5.62
C LEU A 57 -9.93 9.47 4.26
N PHE A 58 -8.66 9.09 4.14
CA PHE A 58 -8.08 8.55 2.92
C PHE A 58 -7.47 7.16 3.14
N HIS A 59 -7.63 6.32 2.12
CA HIS A 59 -6.91 5.09 1.94
C HIS A 59 -5.80 5.32 0.90
N ALA A 60 -4.58 4.88 1.23
CA ALA A 60 -3.45 4.85 0.34
C ALA A 60 -3.45 3.57 -0.49
N ALA A 61 -3.34 3.69 -1.81
CA ALA A 61 -3.12 2.56 -2.70
C ALA A 61 -1.79 2.72 -3.45
N LEU A 62 -1.11 1.61 -3.71
CA LEU A 62 0.28 1.62 -4.21
C LEU A 62 0.40 0.76 -5.47
N GLU A 63 0.85 1.38 -6.56
CA GLU A 63 1.31 0.69 -7.77
C GLU A 63 2.84 0.77 -7.81
N VAL A 64 3.48 -0.31 -8.23
CA VAL A 64 4.92 -0.38 -8.41
C VAL A 64 5.18 -0.79 -9.84
N SER A 65 6.02 -0.06 -10.56
CA SER A 65 6.41 -0.40 -11.93
C SER A 65 7.90 -0.63 -11.99
N ASP A 66 8.34 -1.74 -12.58
CA ASP A 66 9.76 -2.00 -12.92
C ASP A 66 10.14 -1.45 -14.30
N GLY A 67 9.14 -0.96 -15.03
CA GLY A 67 9.19 -0.38 -16.36
C GLY A 67 8.45 -1.21 -17.41
N ASP A 68 8.47 -2.54 -17.26
CA ASP A 68 7.81 -3.47 -18.17
C ASP A 68 6.47 -3.94 -17.61
N LEU A 69 6.42 -4.18 -16.30
CA LEU A 69 5.27 -4.68 -15.55
C LEU A 69 4.83 -3.69 -14.48
N GLN A 70 3.55 -3.81 -14.12
CA GLN A 70 2.95 -3.12 -12.97
C GLN A 70 2.56 -4.16 -11.92
N TYR A 71 2.97 -3.90 -10.70
CA TYR A 71 2.64 -4.67 -9.52
C TYR A 71 1.68 -3.87 -8.66
N VAL A 72 0.63 -4.52 -8.18
CA VAL A 72 -0.33 -3.93 -7.25
C VAL A 72 -0.14 -4.55 -5.88
N LEU A 73 -0.10 -3.70 -4.86
CA LEU A 73 -0.01 -4.10 -3.46
C LEU A 73 -1.32 -3.81 -2.75
N GLU A 74 -1.96 -4.87 -2.24
CA GLU A 74 -3.22 -4.77 -1.50
C GLU A 74 -3.22 -5.53 -0.18
N MET A 75 -4.07 -5.06 0.74
CA MET A 75 -4.37 -5.73 2.00
C MET A 75 -5.89 -5.84 2.16
N THR A 76 -6.40 -7.06 2.11
CA THR A 76 -7.85 -7.35 2.09
C THR A 76 -8.20 -8.49 3.04
N PRO A 77 -9.46 -8.60 3.49
CA PRO A 77 -9.93 -9.79 4.19
C PRO A 77 -9.73 -11.06 3.34
N VAL A 78 -9.46 -12.20 3.97
CA VAL A 78 -9.33 -13.52 3.29
C VAL A 78 -10.62 -13.94 2.56
N TRP A 79 -11.76 -13.32 2.90
CA TRP A 79 -13.09 -13.65 2.40
C TRP A 79 -13.69 -12.49 1.61
N GLY A 80 -14.69 -12.77 0.77
CA GLY A 80 -15.37 -11.77 -0.04
C GLY A 80 -14.60 -11.29 -1.28
N GLN A 81 -13.47 -11.93 -1.61
CA GLN A 81 -12.65 -11.60 -2.78
C GLN A 81 -12.97 -12.53 -3.97
N PRO A 82 -12.99 -12.03 -5.21
CA PRO A 82 -13.21 -12.86 -6.40
C PRO A 82 -12.16 -14.00 -6.52
N PRO A 83 -12.49 -15.13 -7.15
CA PRO A 83 -11.52 -16.18 -7.46
C PRO A 83 -10.50 -15.66 -8.49
N GLY A 84 -9.20 -15.82 -8.21
CA GLY A 84 -8.11 -15.45 -9.12
C GLY A 84 -6.73 -15.85 -8.56
N PRO A 85 -5.64 -15.69 -9.32
CA PRO A 85 -4.28 -15.88 -8.83
C PRO A 85 -4.07 -14.91 -7.66
N ARG A 86 -3.95 -15.43 -6.43
CA ARG A 86 -4.16 -14.58 -5.26
C ARG A 86 -2.94 -13.72 -4.90
N GLY A 87 -1.76 -13.99 -5.48
CA GLY A 87 -0.52 -13.25 -5.18
C GLY A 87 -0.25 -13.09 -3.67
N VAL A 88 -0.79 -14.01 -2.84
CA VAL A 88 -0.80 -13.84 -1.39
C VAL A 88 0.59 -14.15 -0.88
N ILE A 89 1.14 -13.18 -0.17
CA ILE A 89 2.48 -13.28 0.39
C ILE A 89 2.45 -13.35 1.91
N VAL A 90 1.48 -12.71 2.56
CA VAL A 90 1.36 -12.68 4.02
C VAL A 90 -0.09 -12.78 4.46
N ARG A 91 -0.33 -13.40 5.62
CA ARG A 91 -1.62 -13.39 6.32
C ARG A 91 -1.48 -12.92 7.75
N GLY A 92 -2.42 -12.11 8.23
CA GLY A 92 -2.45 -11.67 9.63
C GLY A 92 -3.87 -11.69 10.22
N PRO A 93 -3.99 -11.60 11.54
CA PRO A 93 -5.28 -11.60 12.23
C PRO A 93 -6.00 -10.25 12.09
N VAL A 94 -7.33 -10.27 12.18
CA VAL A 94 -8.20 -9.08 12.19
C VAL A 94 -8.93 -9.01 13.53
N GLY A 95 -8.93 -7.84 14.15
CA GLY A 95 -9.65 -7.63 15.41
C GLY A 95 -8.93 -8.29 16.59
N LEU A 96 -9.37 -9.47 17.04
CA LEU A 96 -8.76 -10.17 18.18
C LEU A 96 -7.78 -11.24 17.69
N ARG A 97 -6.57 -11.28 18.25
CA ARG A 97 -5.51 -12.19 17.80
C ARG A 97 -5.91 -13.67 17.85
N TRP A 98 -6.62 -14.08 18.89
CA TRP A 98 -7.05 -15.48 19.08
C TRP A 98 -8.17 -15.91 18.12
N LEU A 99 -8.94 -14.97 17.56
CA LEU A 99 -9.91 -15.26 16.50
C LEU A 99 -9.24 -15.54 15.16
N GLY A 100 -7.96 -15.21 15.02
CA GLY A 100 -7.17 -15.39 13.81
C GLY A 100 -7.00 -16.85 13.35
N ALA A 101 -7.49 -17.84 14.10
CA ALA A 101 -7.61 -19.22 13.60
C ALA A 101 -8.70 -19.36 12.52
N SER A 102 -9.72 -18.50 12.55
CA SER A 102 -10.80 -18.49 11.57
C SER A 102 -10.49 -17.56 10.40
N ARG A 103 -10.80 -18.02 9.18
CA ARG A 103 -10.62 -17.21 7.96
C ARG A 103 -11.39 -15.90 7.97
N PHE A 104 -12.47 -15.80 8.76
CA PHE A 104 -13.28 -14.59 8.86
C PHE A 104 -12.56 -13.46 9.61
N PHE A 105 -11.57 -13.80 10.43
CA PHE A 105 -10.75 -12.87 11.21
C PHE A 105 -9.31 -12.87 10.74
N GLN A 106 -9.11 -13.05 9.43
CA GLN A 106 -7.80 -12.99 8.79
C GLN A 106 -7.84 -12.02 7.61
N TYR A 107 -6.73 -11.32 7.42
CA TYR A 107 -6.44 -10.55 6.23
C TYR A 107 -5.29 -11.20 5.46
N GLU A 108 -5.21 -10.90 4.17
CA GLU A 108 -4.10 -11.24 3.29
C GLU A 108 -3.45 -9.97 2.78
N VAL A 109 -2.13 -10.00 2.64
CA VAL A 109 -1.37 -9.06 1.83
C VAL A 109 -1.08 -9.75 0.50
N ARG A 110 -1.33 -9.03 -0.58
CA ARG A 110 -1.21 -9.52 -1.95
C ARG A 110 -0.30 -8.61 -2.75
N CYS A 111 0.61 -9.20 -3.50
CA CYS A 111 1.45 -8.52 -4.46
C CYS A 111 1.46 -9.34 -5.74
N TRP A 112 0.94 -8.80 -6.85
CA TRP A 112 0.87 -9.51 -8.12
C TRP A 112 1.12 -8.58 -9.31
N ALA A 113 1.70 -9.14 -10.38
CA ALA A 113 1.98 -8.42 -11.62
C ALA A 113 0.72 -8.37 -12.51
N GLY A 114 0.59 -7.31 -13.31
CA GLY A 114 -0.54 -7.10 -14.22
C GLY A 114 -1.86 -6.76 -13.51
N GLY A 115 -1.81 -6.39 -12.22
CA GLY A 115 -2.97 -5.91 -11.49
C GLY A 115 -3.34 -4.48 -11.85
N SER A 116 -4.61 -4.13 -11.68
CA SER A 116 -5.07 -2.75 -11.59
C SER A 116 -5.70 -2.51 -10.22
N ILE A 117 -5.53 -1.30 -9.68
CA ILE A 117 -6.22 -0.89 -8.45
C ILE A 117 -7.69 -0.60 -8.84
N PRO A 118 -8.68 -1.35 -8.32
CA PRO A 118 -10.09 -1.18 -8.70
C PRO A 118 -10.64 0.22 -8.37
N ASP A 119 -10.16 0.82 -7.28
CA ASP A 119 -10.65 2.10 -6.76
C ASP A 119 -9.86 3.31 -7.29
N ARG A 120 -8.94 3.10 -8.23
CA ARG A 120 -8.06 4.15 -8.77
C ARG A 120 -8.83 5.34 -9.33
N ASP A 121 -9.99 5.09 -9.95
CA ASP A 121 -10.82 6.13 -10.55
C ASP A 121 -11.38 7.13 -9.52
N TRP A 122 -11.37 6.76 -8.24
CA TRP A 122 -11.80 7.62 -7.14
C TRP A 122 -10.65 8.39 -6.47
N ALA A 123 -9.41 8.24 -6.97
CA ALA A 123 -8.27 8.95 -6.41
C ALA A 123 -8.45 10.47 -6.54
N VAL A 124 -8.07 11.18 -5.48
CA VAL A 124 -8.17 12.64 -5.42
C VAL A 124 -6.82 13.27 -5.65
N GLY A 125 -6.76 14.12 -6.68
CA GLY A 125 -5.54 14.81 -7.08
C GLY A 125 -4.60 13.94 -7.92
N PRO A 126 -3.46 14.50 -8.35
CA PRO A 126 -2.46 13.73 -9.08
C PRO A 126 -1.81 12.67 -8.17
N PRO A 127 -1.41 11.52 -8.73
CA PRO A 127 -0.65 10.54 -7.97
C PRO A 127 0.70 11.10 -7.53
N VAL A 128 1.19 10.64 -6.39
CA VAL A 128 2.55 10.95 -5.94
C VAL A 128 3.50 9.89 -6.49
N ARG A 129 4.39 10.28 -7.39
CA ARG A 129 5.32 9.37 -8.07
C ARG A 129 6.73 9.50 -7.49
N PHE A 130 7.33 8.37 -7.16
CA PHE A 130 8.71 8.25 -6.72
C PHE A 130 9.48 7.47 -7.78
N PRO A 131 10.35 8.13 -8.57
CA PRO A 131 11.25 7.44 -9.48
C PRO A 131 12.15 6.49 -8.70
N LEU A 132 12.30 5.28 -9.21
CA LEU A 132 13.19 4.25 -8.66
C LEU A 132 14.05 3.67 -9.78
N THR A 133 15.12 3.01 -9.39
CA THR A 133 15.87 2.08 -10.25
C THR A 133 15.18 0.72 -10.27
N SER A 134 15.44 -0.09 -11.30
CA SER A 134 14.90 -1.45 -11.36
C SER A 134 15.34 -2.33 -10.17
N SER A 135 16.55 -2.10 -9.64
CA SER A 135 17.03 -2.81 -8.44
C SER A 135 16.29 -2.39 -7.17
N GLU A 136 15.93 -1.12 -7.02
CA GLU A 136 15.10 -0.64 -5.91
C GLU A 136 13.66 -1.18 -5.99
N VAL A 137 13.09 -1.26 -7.18
CA VAL A 137 11.78 -1.89 -7.40
C VAL A 137 11.83 -3.37 -7.00
N HIS A 138 12.85 -4.10 -7.45
CA HIS A 138 13.03 -5.50 -7.08
C HIS A 138 13.18 -5.65 -5.56
N ALA A 139 14.02 -4.84 -4.92
CA ALA A 139 14.22 -4.85 -3.48
C ALA A 139 12.91 -4.58 -2.71
N LEU A 140 12.09 -3.64 -3.20
CA LEU A 140 10.78 -3.35 -2.63
C LEU A 140 9.86 -4.57 -2.69
N ILE A 141 9.72 -5.20 -3.86
CA ILE A 141 8.87 -6.38 -4.06
C ILE A 141 9.34 -7.55 -3.19
N THR A 142 10.65 -7.80 -3.14
CA THR A 142 11.25 -8.85 -2.29
C THR A 142 11.08 -8.58 -0.81
N ARG A 143 10.93 -7.31 -0.39
CA ARG A 143 10.71 -6.94 1.00
C ARG A 143 9.27 -7.15 1.45
N VAL A 144 8.27 -7.03 0.58
CA VAL A 144 6.85 -7.10 0.98
C VAL A 144 6.48 -8.35 1.80
N PRO A 145 6.98 -9.57 1.50
CA PRO A 145 6.74 -10.77 2.33
C PRO A 145 7.20 -10.65 3.79
N LEU A 146 8.08 -9.69 4.11
CA LEU A 146 8.58 -9.45 5.46
C LEU A 146 7.68 -8.51 6.28
N VAL A 147 6.55 -8.05 5.73
CA VAL A 147 5.66 -7.14 6.45
C VAL A 147 5.24 -7.73 7.80
N PRO A 148 5.28 -6.94 8.90
CA PRO A 148 4.84 -7.38 10.21
C PRO A 148 3.40 -7.91 10.19
N ARG A 149 3.20 -9.08 10.79
CA ARG A 149 1.90 -9.77 10.90
C ARG A 149 1.09 -9.24 12.07
N LEU A 150 0.98 -7.92 12.17
CA LEU A 150 0.26 -7.22 13.22
C LEU A 150 -1.25 -7.39 13.05
N THR A 151 -2.02 -7.14 14.11
CA THR A 151 -3.47 -7.39 14.08
C THR A 151 -4.20 -6.19 13.50
N TRP A 152 -4.92 -6.39 12.38
CA TRP A 152 -5.73 -5.31 11.78
C TRP A 152 -6.70 -4.73 12.83
N GLY A 153 -6.70 -3.41 12.96
CA GLY A 153 -7.59 -2.65 13.81
C GLY A 153 -7.08 -2.49 15.24
N ARG A 154 -5.85 -2.94 15.53
CA ARG A 154 -5.23 -2.79 16.85
C ARG A 154 -4.06 -1.82 16.81
N ASP A 155 -3.94 -1.06 17.89
CA ASP A 155 -2.75 -0.27 18.17
C ASP A 155 -1.65 -1.19 18.69
N ALA A 156 -0.77 -1.60 17.79
CA ALA A 156 0.31 -2.53 18.11
C ALA A 156 1.48 -1.86 18.84
N PHE A 157 1.58 -0.53 18.76
CA PHE A 157 2.73 0.24 19.24
C PHE A 157 2.40 1.20 20.39
N GLY A 158 1.13 1.28 20.81
CA GLY A 158 0.69 2.20 21.87
C GLY A 158 0.73 3.67 21.47
N ILE A 159 0.65 3.97 20.18
CA ILE A 159 0.77 5.34 19.62
C ILE A 159 -0.57 5.98 19.29
N ALA A 160 -1.67 5.35 19.72
CA ALA A 160 -3.05 5.70 19.39
C ALA A 160 -3.36 5.65 17.88
N ASP A 161 -2.68 4.75 17.15
CA ASP A 161 -2.93 4.52 15.73
C ASP A 161 -2.99 3.01 15.44
N MET A 162 -3.95 2.59 14.62
CA MET A 162 -4.21 1.17 14.39
C MET A 162 -3.36 0.60 13.25
N TRP A 163 -3.12 -0.71 13.25
CA TRP A 163 -2.62 -1.40 12.05
C TRP A 163 -3.76 -1.62 11.04
N ASN A 164 -3.56 -1.24 9.77
CA ASN A 164 -4.50 -1.49 8.67
C ASN A 164 -3.77 -1.43 7.30
N SER A 165 -4.51 -1.34 6.19
CA SER A 165 -3.94 -1.25 4.84
C SER A 165 -3.07 0.00 4.61
N ASN A 166 -3.37 1.15 5.21
CA ASN A 166 -2.49 2.32 5.15
C ASN A 166 -1.16 2.06 5.87
N SER A 167 -1.18 1.26 6.95
CA SER A 167 0.03 0.85 7.65
C SER A 167 0.95 0.00 6.76
N LEU A 168 0.38 -0.91 5.96
CA LEU A 168 1.15 -1.68 4.98
C LEU A 168 1.85 -0.75 3.99
N ILE A 169 1.12 0.20 3.39
CA ILE A 169 1.71 1.10 2.38
C ILE A 169 2.80 1.99 3.00
N ALA A 170 2.52 2.59 4.17
CA ALA A 170 3.52 3.39 4.89
C ALA A 170 4.77 2.57 5.25
N TRP A 171 4.59 1.32 5.69
CA TRP A 171 5.70 0.40 5.99
C TRP A 171 6.53 0.09 4.75
N VAL A 172 5.90 -0.23 3.61
CA VAL A 172 6.60 -0.51 2.35
C VAL A 172 7.41 0.70 1.88
N LEU A 173 6.82 1.89 1.92
CA LEU A 173 7.53 3.12 1.53
C LEU A 173 8.71 3.39 2.46
N GLN A 174 8.46 3.43 3.77
CA GLN A 174 9.46 3.78 4.78
C GLN A 174 10.64 2.78 4.82
N SER A 175 10.35 1.49 4.66
CA SER A 175 11.37 0.42 4.68
C SER A 175 12.19 0.33 3.39
N ASN A 176 11.81 1.06 2.34
CA ASN A 176 12.54 1.17 1.07
C ASN A 176 13.05 2.59 0.80
N GLY A 177 13.29 3.38 1.87
CA GLY A 177 13.96 4.68 1.78
C GLY A 177 13.07 5.86 1.36
N ILE A 178 11.78 5.65 1.13
CA ILE A 178 10.83 6.73 0.85
C ILE A 178 10.26 7.22 2.19
N ASP A 179 10.58 8.47 2.58
CA ASP A 179 10.17 9.04 3.86
C ASP A 179 8.65 9.25 3.95
N ALA A 180 7.94 8.20 4.37
CA ALA A 180 6.49 8.16 4.48
C ALA A 180 5.95 9.20 5.48
N ARG A 181 6.76 9.67 6.44
CA ARG A 181 6.35 10.71 7.40
C ARG A 181 6.02 12.03 6.74
N ARG A 182 6.58 12.28 5.55
CA ARG A 182 6.36 13.52 4.77
C ARG A 182 5.15 13.44 3.85
N LEU A 183 4.56 12.25 3.70
CA LEU A 183 3.44 12.04 2.79
C LEU A 183 2.14 12.23 3.55
N LEU A 184 1.34 13.17 3.08
CA LEU A 184 0.07 13.53 3.68
C LEU A 184 -1.03 13.44 2.61
N PRO A 185 -2.22 12.92 2.96
CA PRO A 185 -3.35 12.97 2.08
C PRO A 185 -3.81 14.43 1.83
N PRO A 186 -4.49 14.69 0.71
CA PRO A 186 -4.89 16.04 0.32
C PRO A 186 -5.91 16.66 1.29
N GLY A 187 -6.02 18.00 1.26
CA GLY A 187 -7.11 18.72 1.93
C GLY A 187 -7.12 18.63 3.46
N ARG A 188 -5.96 18.43 4.10
CA ARG A 188 -5.83 18.19 5.56
C ARG A 188 -6.61 16.95 6.03
N GLY A 189 -6.80 15.97 5.14
CA GLY A 189 -7.34 14.67 5.51
C GLY A 189 -6.39 13.89 6.41
N ASP A 190 -6.89 12.79 6.93
CA ASP A 190 -6.11 11.83 7.70
C ASP A 190 -6.10 10.47 6.98
N ALA A 191 -5.00 9.73 7.15
CA ALA A 191 -4.86 8.35 6.72
C ALA A 191 -4.65 7.48 7.96
N PRO A 192 -5.72 7.03 8.64
CA PRO A 192 -5.60 6.19 9.84
C PRO A 192 -4.71 4.99 9.56
N GLY A 193 -3.83 4.65 10.50
CA GLY A 193 -2.85 3.58 10.41
C GLY A 193 -1.53 3.94 9.73
N TRP A 194 -1.41 5.11 9.10
CA TRP A 194 -0.18 5.53 8.45
C TRP A 194 1.01 5.63 9.43
N ARG A 195 0.78 6.20 10.63
CA ARG A 195 1.84 6.34 11.64
C ARG A 195 2.26 4.98 12.19
N SER A 196 1.30 4.07 12.35
CA SER A 196 1.58 2.68 12.75
C SER A 196 2.52 1.98 11.76
N GLY A 197 2.32 2.19 10.44
CA GLY A 197 3.21 1.66 9.40
C GLY A 197 4.62 2.24 9.43
N VAL A 198 4.76 3.54 9.64
CA VAL A 198 6.07 4.20 9.82
C VAL A 198 6.82 3.62 11.02
N VAL A 199 6.16 3.53 12.18
CA VAL A 199 6.78 3.00 13.40
C VAL A 199 7.20 1.54 13.21
N ALA A 200 6.36 0.73 12.57
CA ALA A 200 6.69 -0.66 12.25
C ALA A 200 7.96 -0.79 11.40
N ALA A 201 8.18 0.11 10.43
CA ALA A 201 9.35 0.06 9.56
C ALA A 201 10.62 0.47 10.31
N LEU A 202 10.52 1.49 11.17
CA LEU A 202 11.63 1.92 12.01
C LEU A 202 12.04 0.82 13.00
N SER A 203 11.07 0.18 13.66
CA SER A 203 11.36 -0.93 14.59
C SER A 203 11.97 -2.17 13.90
N ASP A 204 11.60 -2.46 12.66
CA ASP A 204 12.21 -3.54 11.87
C ASP A 204 13.67 -3.23 11.52
N SER A 205 13.99 -1.96 11.21
CA SER A 205 15.37 -1.52 10.96
C SER A 205 16.25 -1.59 12.21
N GLU A 206 15.73 -1.22 13.38
CA GLU A 206 16.45 -1.33 14.66
C GLU A 206 16.67 -2.78 15.09
N SER A 207 15.72 -3.66 14.76
CA SER A 207 15.80 -5.10 15.06
C SER A 207 16.76 -5.85 14.13
N ARG A 208 17.16 -5.25 12.99
CA ARG A 208 18.15 -5.78 12.04
C ARG A 208 19.40 -4.91 12.02
N PRO A 209 20.26 -4.95 13.06
CA PRO A 209 21.55 -4.28 12.97
C PRO A 209 22.41 -4.95 11.87
N GLY A 210 22.68 -4.20 10.78
CA GLY A 210 23.69 -4.55 9.78
C GLY A 210 23.18 -4.66 8.33
N ALA A 211 23.15 -3.54 7.62
CA ALA A 211 23.23 -3.48 6.15
C ALA A 211 23.61 -2.08 5.60
N ASP A 212 23.50 -1.01 6.41
CA ASP A 212 23.86 0.36 6.01
C ASP A 212 25.25 0.82 6.47
N ALA A 213 26.21 -0.11 6.52
CA ALA A 213 27.63 0.27 6.39
C ALA A 213 27.96 0.32 4.89
N ARG A 214 27.33 1.23 4.14
CA ARG A 214 27.86 1.62 2.82
C ARG A 214 28.98 2.61 3.06
N SER A 215 30.16 2.07 2.87
CA SER A 215 31.42 2.74 2.59
C SER A 215 31.21 3.99 1.75
N GLU A 216 31.78 5.10 2.21
CA GLU A 216 32.27 6.17 1.35
C GLU A 216 33.69 6.52 1.80
N PRO A 217 34.53 6.99 0.85
CA PRO A 217 35.94 6.59 0.67
C PRO A 217 36.94 7.16 1.68
#